data_AF-X1TBH3-F1
#
_entry.id   AF-X1TBH3-F1
#
_cell.length_a   1.000
_cell.length_b   1.000
_cell.length_c   1.000
_cell.angle_alpha   90.00
_cell.angle_beta   90.00
_cell.angle_gamma   90.00
#
_symmetry.space_group_name_H-M   'P 1'
#
loop_
_entity.id
_entity.type
_entity.pdbx_description
1 polymer ?
#
loop_
_entity_poly.entity_id
_entity_poly.type
_entity_poly.pdbx_seq_one_letter_code
_entity_poly.pdbx_strand_id
1 'polypeptide(L)'
;MEKLGIRPEEIDLVFLSHAHRDHTGGLDALLEQNSKIEVWLPEFFSSSFKNVIKKKGASVAEVDNFQKICPGAYTTGVIPGWIKEQSLILDTDKGIILITGCAHPRITNI
;
A
#
# COMPACT_ATOMS: atom_id res chain seq x y z
N MET A 1 -14.94 -0.24 -9.16
CA MET A 1 -15.10 -1.65 -8.73
C MET A 1 -16.35 -2.26 -9.35
N GLU A 2 -17.51 -1.60 -9.24
CA GLU A 2 -18.80 -2.03 -9.85
C GLU A 2 -18.71 -2.49 -11.30
N LYS A 3 -18.12 -1.69 -12.21
CA LYS A 3 -17.96 -2.08 -13.63
C LYS A 3 -17.11 -3.34 -13.86
N LEU A 4 -16.26 -3.70 -12.89
CA LEU A 4 -15.42 -4.89 -12.93
C LEU A 4 -16.06 -6.06 -12.16
N GLY A 5 -17.27 -5.88 -11.59
CA GLY A 5 -17.94 -6.88 -10.76
C GLY A 5 -17.24 -7.18 -9.43
N ILE A 6 -16.31 -6.32 -8.99
CA ILE A 6 -15.56 -6.50 -7.74
C ILE A 6 -16.35 -5.88 -6.60
N ARG A 7 -16.59 -6.64 -5.53
CA ARG A 7 -17.22 -6.13 -4.31
C ARG A 7 -16.16 -5.55 -3.37
N PRO A 8 -16.31 -4.32 -2.84
CA PRO A 8 -15.32 -3.74 -1.92
C PRO A 8 -15.01 -4.62 -0.70
N GLU A 9 -16.00 -5.39 -0.23
CA GLU A 9 -15.93 -6.29 0.91
C GLU A 9 -15.05 -7.54 0.68
N GLU A 10 -14.71 -7.83 -0.58
CA GLU A 10 -13.80 -8.93 -0.95
C GLU A 10 -12.33 -8.51 -0.91
N ILE A 11 -12.05 -7.23 -0.67
CA ILE A 11 -10.68 -6.72 -0.56
C ILE A 11 -10.17 -6.98 0.85
N ASP A 12 -9.12 -7.77 0.97
CA ASP A 12 -8.48 -8.06 2.25
C ASP A 12 -7.45 -6.98 2.63
N LEU A 13 -6.78 -6.39 1.64
CA LEU A 13 -5.58 -5.59 1.84
C LEU A 13 -5.50 -4.41 0.86
N VAL A 14 -5.01 -3.28 1.37
CA VAL A 14 -4.61 -2.11 0.55
C VAL A 14 -3.14 -1.81 0.77
N PHE A 15 -2.38 -1.62 -0.31
CA PHE A 15 -0.97 -1.24 -0.29
C PHE A 15 -0.81 0.20 -0.77
N LEU A 16 -0.14 1.05 0.02
CA LEU A 16 0.12 2.45 -0.33
C LEU A 16 1.63 2.69 -0.54
N SER A 17 2.02 3.22 -1.70
CA SER A 17 3.42 3.49 -2.03
C SER A 17 4.00 4.69 -1.27
N HIS A 18 3.28 5.81 -1.21
CA HIS A 18 3.69 7.07 -0.57
C HIS A 18 2.48 8.00 -0.33
N ALA A 19 2.72 9.13 0.35
CA ALA A 19 1.66 9.97 0.93
C ALA A 19 1.11 11.07 0.01
N HIS A 20 1.08 10.88 -1.31
CA HIS A 20 0.40 11.82 -2.20
C HIS A 20 -1.09 11.53 -2.31
N ARG A 21 -1.87 12.57 -2.63
CA ARG A 21 -3.33 12.51 -2.66
C ARG A 21 -3.87 11.64 -3.79
N ASP A 22 -3.21 11.62 -4.93
CA ASP A 22 -3.53 10.75 -6.05
C ASP A 22 -3.28 9.26 -5.76
N HIS A 23 -2.51 8.95 -4.71
CA HIS A 23 -2.29 7.59 -4.21
C HIS A 23 -3.18 7.20 -3.02
N THR A 24 -3.65 8.18 -2.24
CA THR A 24 -4.38 7.96 -0.97
C THR A 24 -5.85 8.39 -1.01
N GLY A 25 -6.25 9.18 -2.02
CA GLY A 25 -7.52 9.90 -2.04
C GLY A 25 -8.76 9.02 -2.13
N GLY A 26 -8.64 7.79 -2.62
CA GLY A 26 -9.74 6.82 -2.67
C GLY A 26 -9.93 6.01 -1.39
N LEU A 27 -9.00 6.08 -0.43
CA LEU A 27 -9.00 5.20 0.73
C LEU A 27 -10.21 5.42 1.64
N ASP A 28 -10.60 6.67 1.89
CA ASP A 28 -11.70 6.99 2.80
C ASP A 28 -13.02 6.37 2.34
N ALA A 29 -13.34 6.53 1.04
CA ALA A 29 -14.53 5.93 0.44
C ALA A 29 -14.50 4.40 0.44
N LEU A 30 -13.31 3.79 0.28
CA LEU A 30 -13.17 2.34 0.37
C LEU A 30 -13.39 1.83 1.80
N LEU A 31 -12.82 2.50 2.80
CA LEU A 31 -12.97 2.13 4.21
C LEU A 31 -14.41 2.31 4.73
N GLU A 32 -15.20 3.19 4.13
CA GLU A 32 -16.63 3.32 4.40
C GLU A 32 -17.45 2.11 3.93
N GLN A 33 -16.99 1.42 2.88
CA GLN A 33 -17.63 0.20 2.38
C GLN A 33 -17.04 -1.06 3.01
N ASN A 34 -15.75 -1.06 3.33
CA ASN A 34 -15.05 -2.19 3.93
C ASN A 34 -14.02 -1.73 4.96
N SER A 35 -14.41 -1.77 6.23
CA SER A 35 -13.56 -1.43 7.37
C SER A 35 -12.67 -2.58 7.85
N LYS A 36 -12.77 -3.78 7.28
CA LYS A 36 -11.98 -4.95 7.70
C LYS A 36 -10.61 -5.03 7.02
N ILE A 37 -10.33 -4.12 6.09
CA ILE A 37 -9.10 -4.06 5.31
C ILE A 37 -7.88 -3.85 6.23
N GLU A 38 -6.80 -4.55 5.92
CA GLU A 38 -5.47 -4.21 6.42
C GLU A 38 -4.77 -3.24 5.47
N VAL A 39 -4.39 -2.06 5.97
CA VAL A 39 -3.70 -1.04 5.17
C VAL A 39 -2.20 -1.11 5.43
N TRP A 40 -1.46 -1.50 4.40
CA TRP A 40 0.01 -1.54 4.38
C TRP A 40 0.56 -0.22 3.88
N LEU A 41 1.31 0.47 4.76
CA LEU A 41 1.87 1.78 4.47
C LEU A 41 3.26 1.94 5.11
N PRO A 42 4.13 2.79 4.54
CA PRO A 42 5.41 3.12 5.13
C PRO A 42 5.32 3.79 6.50
N GLU A 43 6.30 3.56 7.36
CA GLU A 43 6.41 4.16 8.69
C GLU A 43 6.36 5.69 8.64
N PHE A 44 6.89 6.31 7.59
CA PHE A 44 6.98 7.76 7.46
C PHE A 44 5.62 8.47 7.26
N PHE A 45 4.53 7.73 7.01
CA PHE A 45 3.20 8.31 6.99
C PHE A 45 2.86 8.93 8.35
N SER A 46 2.17 10.07 8.33
CA SER A 46 1.86 10.79 9.57
C SER A 46 0.98 9.94 10.51
N SER A 47 1.19 10.09 11.81
CA SER A 47 0.36 9.44 12.83
C SER A 47 -1.11 9.84 12.70
N SER A 48 -1.41 11.06 12.23
CA SER A 48 -2.78 11.50 11.97
C SER A 48 -3.44 10.68 10.87
N PHE A 49 -2.74 10.39 9.77
CA PHE A 49 -3.24 9.54 8.69
C PHE A 49 -3.52 8.12 9.18
N LYS A 50 -2.56 7.51 9.89
CA LYS A 50 -2.71 6.17 10.49
C LYS A 50 -3.88 6.11 11.46
N ASN A 51 -4.09 7.15 12.27
CA ASN A 51 -5.20 7.23 13.21
C ASN A 51 -6.57 7.36 12.52
N VAL A 52 -6.64 8.03 11.37
CA VAL A 52 -7.90 8.09 10.59
C VAL A 52 -8.28 6.70 10.10
N ILE A 53 -7.33 5.93 9.58
CA ILE A 53 -7.55 4.53 9.15
C ILE A 53 -8.09 3.69 10.31
N LYS A 54 -7.40 3.72 11.47
CA LYS A 54 -7.80 2.98 12.66
C LYS A 54 -9.19 3.38 13.18
N LYS A 55 -9.52 4.67 13.13
CA LYS A 55 -10.85 5.18 13.53
C LYS A 55 -11.98 4.70 12.62
N LYS A 56 -11.70 4.40 11.36
CA LYS A 56 -12.65 3.80 10.41
C LYS A 56 -12.81 2.29 10.60
N GLY A 57 -12.04 1.67 11.49
CA GLY A 57 -12.12 0.25 11.86
C GLY A 57 -11.07 -0.65 11.21
N ALA A 58 -10.29 -0.13 10.27
CA ALA A 58 -9.24 -0.86 9.57
C ALA A 58 -7.95 -1.00 10.39
N SER A 59 -7.19 -2.06 10.13
CA SER A 59 -5.85 -2.24 10.70
C SER A 59 -4.78 -1.54 9.85
N VAL A 60 -3.64 -1.25 10.47
CA VAL A 60 -2.49 -0.63 9.80
C VAL A 60 -1.27 -1.52 10.02
N ALA A 61 -0.64 -1.94 8.94
CA ALA A 61 0.66 -2.59 8.93
C ALA A 61 1.72 -1.57 8.49
N GLU A 62 2.60 -1.20 9.41
CA GLU A 62 3.66 -0.23 9.14
C GLU A 62 4.88 -0.91 8.52
N VAL A 63 5.39 -0.31 7.45
CA VAL A 63 6.52 -0.83 6.67
C VAL A 63 7.73 0.06 6.86
N ASP A 64 8.84 -0.54 7.28
CA ASP A 64 10.16 0.10 7.31
C ASP A 64 11.14 -0.64 6.40
N ASN A 65 11.25 -1.95 6.58
CA ASN A 65 12.19 -2.79 5.86
C ASN A 65 11.49 -3.75 4.90
N PHE A 66 12.28 -4.40 4.04
CA PHE A 66 11.81 -5.50 3.21
C PHE A 66 11.09 -6.54 4.08
N GLN A 67 9.87 -6.90 3.69
CA GLN A 67 9.09 -7.90 4.39
C GLN A 67 8.06 -8.55 3.47
N LYS A 68 7.68 -9.76 3.82
CA LYS A 68 6.61 -10.50 3.15
C LYS A 68 5.26 -9.94 3.58
N ILE A 69 4.38 -9.70 2.61
CA ILE A 69 2.99 -9.29 2.83
C ILE A 69 2.12 -10.55 2.91
N CYS A 70 2.15 -11.36 1.86
CA CYS A 70 1.47 -12.65 1.78
C CYS A 70 2.23 -13.59 0.82
N PRO A 71 1.85 -14.87 0.64
CA PRO A 71 2.50 -15.75 -0.34
C PRO A 71 2.56 -15.10 -1.73
N GLY A 72 3.77 -14.95 -2.28
CA GLY A 72 4.00 -14.33 -3.58
C GLY A 72 4.02 -12.80 -3.60
N ALA A 73 3.80 -12.10 -2.47
CA ALA A 73 3.82 -10.64 -2.40
C ALA A 73 4.71 -10.11 -1.28
N TYR A 74 5.55 -9.13 -1.61
CA TYR A 74 6.53 -8.53 -0.71
C TYR A 74 6.56 -7.02 -0.89
N THR A 75 6.98 -6.30 0.13
CA THR A 75 7.36 -4.89 0.01
C THR A 75 8.87 -4.77 -0.06
N THR A 76 9.38 -3.80 -0.82
CA THR A 76 10.78 -3.38 -0.78
C THR A 76 11.22 -2.86 0.59
N GLY A 77 10.27 -2.45 1.44
CA GLY A 77 10.56 -1.52 2.52
C GLY A 77 10.63 -0.08 2.00
N VAL A 78 11.00 0.83 2.89
CA VAL A 78 11.19 2.24 2.58
C VAL A 78 12.43 2.44 1.73
N ILE A 79 12.21 2.93 0.51
CA ILE A 79 13.26 3.34 -0.41
C ILE A 79 13.54 4.84 -0.13
N PRO A 80 14.77 5.20 0.27
CA PRO A 80 15.12 6.59 0.53
C PRO A 80 15.17 7.39 -0.79
N GLY A 81 14.78 8.65 -0.72
CA GLY A 81 14.76 9.56 -1.86
C GLY A 81 14.28 10.95 -1.44
N TRP A 82 14.17 11.86 -2.40
CA TRP A 82 13.58 13.19 -2.13
C TRP A 82 12.15 13.05 -1.60
N ILE A 83 11.41 12.11 -2.18
CA ILE A 83 10.17 11.59 -1.62
C ILE A 83 10.42 10.10 -1.38
N LYS A 84 10.30 9.69 -0.12
CA LYS A 84 10.39 8.29 0.29
C LYS A 84 9.20 7.52 -0.29
N GLU A 85 9.43 6.29 -0.73
CA GLU A 85 8.38 5.41 -1.26
C GLU A 85 8.64 3.95 -0.84
N GLN A 86 7.63 3.10 -1.00
CA GLN A 86 7.82 1.64 -1.11
C GLN A 86 7.27 1.14 -2.45
N SER A 87 7.79 0.01 -2.92
CA SER A 87 7.28 -0.70 -4.10
C SER A 87 6.80 -2.09 -3.73
N LEU A 88 5.83 -2.59 -4.51
CA LEU A 88 5.29 -3.94 -4.37
C LEU A 88 6.07 -4.89 -5.28
N ILE A 89 6.54 -5.99 -4.71
CA ILE A 89 7.20 -7.08 -5.42
C ILE A 89 6.22 -8.24 -5.48
N LEU A 90 5.98 -8.75 -6.68
CA LEU A 90 5.23 -9.99 -6.89
C LEU A 90 6.19 -11.07 -7.41
N ASP A 91 6.31 -12.14 -6.64
CA ASP A 91 7.08 -13.32 -7.00
C ASP A 91 6.15 -14.30 -7.73
N THR A 92 6.38 -14.46 -9.03
CA THR A 92 5.55 -15.28 -9.92
C THR A 92 6.37 -16.40 -10.55
N ASP A 93 5.70 -17.41 -11.08
CA ASP A 93 6.32 -18.52 -11.83
C ASP A 93 7.12 -18.05 -13.07
N LYS A 94 6.80 -16.86 -13.59
CA LYS A 94 7.47 -16.23 -14.73
C LYS A 94 8.57 -15.25 -14.35
N GLY A 95 8.83 -15.07 -13.05
CA GLY A 95 9.82 -14.15 -12.51
C GLY A 95 9.21 -13.04 -11.66
N ILE A 96 10.03 -12.06 -11.33
CA ILE A 96 9.67 -10.97 -10.43
C ILE A 96 9.00 -9.83 -11.21
N ILE A 97 7.84 -9.39 -10.71
CA ILE A 97 7.18 -8.15 -11.14
C ILE A 97 7.36 -7.12 -10.05
N LEU A 98 7.89 -5.95 -10.42
CA LEU A 98 8.00 -4.79 -9.52
C LEU A 98 6.97 -3.74 -9.93
N ILE A 99 6.12 -3.34 -8.98
CA ILE A 99 5.12 -2.29 -9.16
C ILE A 99 5.55 -1.09 -8.31
N THR A 100 5.87 0.02 -8.99
CA THR A 100 6.31 1.27 -8.36
C THR A 100 5.15 2.26 -8.18
N GLY A 101 5.30 3.20 -7.24
CA GLY A 101 4.45 4.40 -7.17
C GLY A 101 4.80 5.41 -8.27
N CYS A 102 5.01 6.68 -7.90
CA CYS A 102 5.50 7.70 -8.84
C CYS A 102 6.98 7.49 -9.22
N ALA A 103 7.68 6.54 -8.60
CA ALA A 103 9.09 6.26 -8.81
C ALA A 103 9.98 7.46 -8.46
N HIS A 104 9.64 8.19 -7.39
CA HIS A 104 10.45 9.31 -6.90
C HIS A 104 11.91 8.93 -6.61
N PRO A 105 12.21 7.73 -6.06
CA PRO A 105 13.60 7.28 -5.86
C PRO A 105 14.32 6.87 -7.15
N ARG A 106 13.63 6.87 -8.30
CA ARG A 106 14.02 6.29 -9.60
C ARG A 106 14.05 4.76 -9.57
N ILE A 107 13.63 4.15 -10.68
CA ILE A 107 13.55 2.69 -10.79
C ILE A 107 14.91 1.98 -10.69
N THR A 108 16.01 2.66 -11.00
CA THR A 108 17.37 2.12 -10.93
C THR A 108 17.92 2.06 -9.50
N ASN A 109 17.16 2.52 -8.51
CA ASN A 109 17.55 2.61 -7.10
C ASN A 109 16.64 1.76 -6.19
N ILE A 110 16.02 0.73 -6.77
CA ILE A 110 15.12 -0.22 -6.10
C ILE A 110 15.79 -1.58 -5.99
#